data_AF-A0A9E6K186-F1
#
_entry.id   AF-A0A9E6K186-F1
#
_cell.length_a   1.000
_cell.length_b   1.000
_cell.length_c   1.000
_cell.angle_alpha   90.00
_cell.angle_beta   90.00
_cell.angle_gamma   90.00
#
_symmetry.space_group_name_H-M   'P 1'
#
loop_
_entity.id
_entity.type
_entity.pdbx_description
1 polymer ?
#
loop_
_entity_poly.entity_id
_entity_poly.type
_entity_poly.pdbx_seq_one_letter_code
_entity_poly.pdbx_strand_id
1 'polypeptide(L)'
;MKKNALSLAMLAYPVLGSQDAFVTTDAAQQLLQNTTDGGVRSILHYLSKSGIFSTEKIGQELRYYLTDKGIEQLNAQFPALDSKWDSYSGEWECIVFQEAPSSDPQFRYLRSQLVAEHAIQLSRGVYCVPGSLSQELYLLCKKMYPHSIALFSIDAWKFGFERSTVIRNFSLSDLATAYSSISTEVSQLLAQFAEGDGLTDQQKKVFITAYDRFRDTLQEDNGLVAYYYPNAISARKVLSQFQSAFSGFLVK
;
A
#
# COMPACT_ATOMS: atom_id res chain seq x y z
N MET A 1 -6.80 -0.60 8.94
CA MET A 1 -8.14 -1.26 8.87
C MET A 1 -8.03 -2.75 9.18
N LYS A 2 -9.15 -3.46 9.48
CA LYS A 2 -9.16 -4.94 9.56
C LYS A 2 -8.91 -5.56 8.17
N LYS A 3 -8.26 -6.73 8.12
CA LYS A 3 -7.85 -7.43 6.87
C LYS A 3 -8.93 -7.45 5.78
N ASN A 4 -10.15 -7.92 6.08
CA ASN A 4 -11.20 -8.03 5.06
C ASN A 4 -11.71 -6.66 4.58
N ALA A 5 -11.83 -5.69 5.48
CA ALA A 5 -12.23 -4.32 5.12
C ALA A 5 -11.17 -3.68 4.20
N LEU A 6 -9.90 -3.91 4.51
CA LEU A 6 -8.76 -3.46 3.71
C LEU A 6 -8.76 -4.10 2.32
N SER A 7 -9.02 -5.41 2.23
CA SER A 7 -9.13 -6.12 0.95
C SER A 7 -10.19 -5.53 0.03
N LEU A 8 -11.38 -5.18 0.57
CA LEU A 8 -12.43 -4.54 -0.22
C LEU A 8 -12.05 -3.11 -0.60
N ALA A 9 -11.47 -2.34 0.32
CA ALA A 9 -11.04 -0.98 0.06
C ALA A 9 -9.99 -0.93 -1.06
N MET A 10 -9.00 -1.84 -1.04
CA MET A 10 -8.03 -1.98 -2.11
C MET A 10 -8.67 -2.33 -3.46
N LEU A 11 -9.68 -3.20 -3.47
CA LEU A 11 -10.35 -3.57 -4.71
C LEU A 11 -11.10 -2.38 -5.34
N ALA A 12 -11.62 -1.47 -4.52
CA ALA A 12 -12.24 -0.21 -4.95
C ALA A 12 -11.24 0.93 -5.23
N TYR A 13 -9.93 0.67 -5.18
CA TYR A 13 -8.92 1.71 -5.35
C TYR A 13 -8.77 2.14 -6.82
N PRO A 14 -8.86 3.44 -7.15
CA PRO A 14 -8.73 3.89 -8.54
C PRO A 14 -7.29 3.73 -9.02
N VAL A 15 -7.06 2.84 -9.98
CA VAL A 15 -5.74 2.64 -10.62
C VAL A 15 -5.78 3.06 -12.09
N LEU A 16 -4.66 3.61 -12.57
CA LEU A 16 -4.29 3.73 -14.00
C LEU A 16 -5.45 4.11 -14.94
N GLY A 17 -6.08 5.27 -14.71
CA GLY A 17 -7.11 5.82 -15.61
C GLY A 17 -8.53 5.28 -15.38
N SER A 18 -8.73 4.33 -14.47
CA SER A 18 -10.06 3.93 -14.01
C SER A 18 -10.53 4.87 -12.90
N GLN A 19 -11.33 5.89 -13.25
CA GLN A 19 -11.96 6.78 -12.27
C GLN A 19 -13.13 6.09 -11.53
N ASP A 20 -13.64 4.99 -12.07
CA ASP A 20 -14.85 4.33 -11.59
C ASP A 20 -14.58 2.94 -10.98
N ALA A 21 -13.45 2.76 -10.29
CA ALA A 21 -13.23 1.51 -9.55
C ALA A 21 -14.28 1.39 -8.43
N PHE A 22 -15.09 0.34 -8.49
CA PHE A 22 -16.10 0.04 -7.47
C PHE A 22 -16.10 -1.42 -7.06
N VAL A 23 -16.68 -1.67 -5.90
CA VAL A 23 -16.99 -3.01 -5.40
C VAL A 23 -18.50 -3.16 -5.36
N THR A 24 -19.00 -4.35 -5.67
CA THR A 24 -20.42 -4.72 -5.52
C THR A 24 -20.55 -5.68 -4.34
N THR A 25 -21.79 -5.92 -3.88
CA THR A 25 -21.99 -6.90 -2.79
C THR A 25 -21.54 -8.30 -3.21
N ASP A 26 -21.83 -8.68 -4.45
CA ASP A 26 -21.44 -9.99 -5.01
C ASP A 26 -19.92 -10.10 -5.14
N ALA A 27 -19.25 -9.05 -5.62
CA ALA A 27 -17.78 -9.00 -5.67
C ALA A 27 -17.16 -9.17 -4.28
N ALA A 28 -17.75 -8.50 -3.29
CA ALA A 28 -17.30 -8.59 -1.91
C ALA A 28 -17.47 -10.01 -1.33
N GLN A 29 -18.58 -10.69 -1.63
CA GLN A 29 -18.81 -12.08 -1.23
C GLN A 29 -17.81 -13.03 -1.90
N GLN A 30 -17.54 -12.85 -3.19
CA GLN A 30 -16.60 -13.67 -3.92
C GLN A 30 -15.15 -13.48 -3.43
N LEU A 31 -14.75 -12.26 -3.06
CA LEU A 31 -13.44 -11.99 -2.49
C LEU A 31 -13.30 -12.58 -1.08
N LEU A 32 -14.36 -12.48 -0.28
CA LEU A 32 -14.36 -12.82 1.13
C LEU A 32 -15.02 -14.18 1.41
N GLN A 33 -14.63 -15.23 0.69
CA GLN A 33 -15.30 -16.56 0.70
C GLN A 33 -15.50 -17.19 2.09
N ASN A 34 -14.65 -16.86 3.06
CA ASN A 34 -14.76 -17.36 4.43
C ASN A 34 -15.63 -16.47 5.35
N THR A 35 -16.33 -15.49 4.78
CA THR A 35 -17.20 -14.55 5.50
C THR A 35 -18.65 -14.80 5.11
N THR A 36 -19.54 -14.91 6.10
CA THR A 36 -20.97 -15.04 5.84
C THR A 36 -21.53 -13.79 5.15
N ASP A 37 -22.67 -13.91 4.46
CA ASP A 37 -23.34 -12.77 3.83
C ASP A 37 -23.67 -11.64 4.82
N GLY A 38 -24.05 -12.02 6.05
CA GLY A 38 -24.24 -11.06 7.14
C GLY A 38 -22.94 -10.35 7.52
N GLY A 39 -21.82 -11.08 7.55
CA GLY A 39 -20.49 -10.53 7.80
C GLY A 39 -20.03 -9.58 6.68
N VAL A 40 -20.22 -9.93 5.41
CA VAL A 40 -19.88 -9.06 4.27
C VAL A 40 -20.67 -7.77 4.32
N ARG A 41 -22.01 -7.85 4.50
CA ARG A 41 -22.86 -6.66 4.69
C ARG A 41 -22.43 -5.79 5.86
N SER A 42 -22.01 -6.42 6.97
CA SER A 42 -21.51 -5.68 8.14
C SER A 42 -20.21 -4.95 7.84
N ILE A 43 -19.30 -5.54 7.06
CA ILE A 43 -18.04 -4.90 6.65
C ILE A 43 -18.33 -3.72 5.71
N LEU A 44 -19.17 -3.90 4.71
CA LEU A 44 -19.57 -2.85 3.77
C LEU A 44 -20.26 -1.68 4.48
N HIS A 45 -21.16 -1.99 5.43
CA HIS A 45 -21.79 -1.00 6.28
C HIS A 45 -20.76 -0.26 7.15
N TYR A 46 -19.80 -0.97 7.74
CA TYR A 46 -18.73 -0.35 8.53
C TYR A 46 -17.86 0.60 7.68
N LEU A 47 -17.46 0.19 6.46
CA LEU A 47 -16.69 1.03 5.54
C LEU A 47 -17.47 2.28 5.12
N SER A 48 -18.78 2.14 4.87
CA SER A 48 -19.64 3.28 4.53
C SER A 48 -19.82 4.23 5.73
N LYS A 49 -20.12 3.68 6.92
CA LYS A 49 -20.32 4.46 8.15
C LYS A 49 -19.06 5.19 8.62
N SER A 50 -17.87 4.62 8.36
CA SER A 50 -16.59 5.27 8.66
C SER A 50 -16.19 6.33 7.64
N GLY A 51 -16.97 6.49 6.56
CA GLY A 51 -16.72 7.42 5.48
C GLY A 51 -15.61 6.97 4.53
N ILE A 52 -15.23 5.69 4.54
CA ILE A 52 -14.23 5.13 3.61
C ILE A 52 -14.89 4.85 2.27
N PHE A 53 -16.12 4.34 2.28
CA PHE A 53 -16.92 4.14 1.08
C PHE A 53 -18.04 5.16 0.94
N SER A 54 -18.26 5.61 -0.29
CA SER A 54 -19.53 6.16 -0.76
C SER A 54 -20.32 5.04 -1.45
N THR A 55 -21.63 5.16 -1.43
CA THR A 55 -22.53 4.15 -2.01
C THR A 55 -23.43 4.79 -3.05
N GLU A 56 -23.53 4.16 -4.21
CA GLU A 56 -24.47 4.56 -5.26
C GLU A 56 -25.29 3.34 -5.68
N LYS A 57 -26.58 3.57 -5.95
CA LYS A 57 -27.46 2.54 -6.49
C LYS A 57 -27.69 2.80 -7.97
N ILE A 58 -27.22 1.89 -8.81
CA ILE A 58 -27.38 1.98 -10.27
C ILE A 58 -28.25 0.80 -10.71
N GLY A 59 -29.51 1.09 -11.07
CA GLY A 59 -30.52 0.07 -11.34
C GLY A 59 -30.84 -0.75 -10.08
N GLN A 60 -30.57 -2.05 -10.12
CA GLN A 60 -30.76 -2.95 -8.96
C GLN A 60 -29.46 -3.21 -8.19
N GLU A 61 -28.32 -2.78 -8.72
CA GLU A 61 -27.01 -3.03 -8.15
C GLU A 61 -26.60 -1.89 -7.21
N LEU A 62 -25.97 -2.24 -6.10
CA LEU A 62 -25.36 -1.28 -5.18
C LEU A 62 -23.85 -1.32 -5.35
N ARG A 63 -23.27 -0.16 -5.67
CA ARG A 63 -21.85 0.03 -5.92
C ARG A 63 -21.22 0.83 -4.80
N TYR A 64 -20.04 0.40 -4.38
CA TYR A 64 -19.25 1.00 -3.32
C TYR A 64 -17.98 1.56 -3.92
N TYR A 65 -17.76 2.87 -3.78
CA TYR A 65 -16.58 3.59 -4.26
C TYR A 65 -15.78 4.07 -3.07
N LEU A 66 -14.45 4.18 -3.21
CA LEU A 66 -13.69 4.91 -2.21
C LEU A 66 -14.02 6.40 -2.24
N THR A 67 -14.10 7.00 -1.06
CA THR A 67 -14.04 8.46 -0.90
C THR A 67 -12.59 8.93 -0.92
N ASP A 68 -12.38 10.25 -1.04
CA ASP A 68 -11.04 10.85 -0.87
C ASP A 68 -10.38 10.44 0.44
N LYS A 69 -11.16 10.43 1.54
CA LYS A 69 -10.71 9.95 2.84
C LYS A 69 -10.28 8.48 2.80
N GLY A 70 -11.02 7.64 2.08
CA GLY A 70 -10.68 6.23 1.90
C GLY A 70 -9.39 6.03 1.12
N ILE A 71 -9.18 6.84 0.07
CA ILE A 71 -7.95 6.87 -0.74
C ILE A 71 -6.77 7.32 0.13
N GLU A 72 -6.91 8.43 0.86
CA GLU A 72 -5.88 8.93 1.78
C GLU A 72 -5.48 7.88 2.82
N GLN A 73 -6.48 7.21 3.42
CA GLN A 73 -6.22 6.13 4.39
C GLN A 73 -5.49 4.94 3.77
N LEU A 74 -5.82 4.57 2.53
CA LEU A 74 -5.11 3.50 1.83
C LEU A 74 -3.70 3.93 1.43
N ASN A 75 -3.50 5.15 0.95
CA ASN A 75 -2.19 5.67 0.59
C ASN A 75 -1.26 5.77 1.81
N ALA A 76 -1.80 6.15 2.97
CA ALA A 76 -1.07 6.14 4.22
C ALA A 76 -0.71 4.72 4.68
N GLN A 77 -1.55 3.73 4.40
CA GLN A 77 -1.30 2.34 4.76
C GLN A 77 -0.42 1.60 3.74
N PHE A 78 -0.50 1.97 2.46
CA PHE A 78 0.17 1.36 1.32
C PHE A 78 0.77 2.45 0.43
N PRO A 79 1.94 3.01 0.80
CA PRO A 79 2.57 4.07 0.04
C PRO A 79 2.77 3.70 -1.43
N ALA A 80 3.06 2.43 -1.74
CA ALA A 80 3.25 1.96 -3.12
C ALA A 80 2.02 2.08 -4.04
N LEU A 81 0.83 2.38 -3.52
CA LEU A 81 -0.35 2.71 -4.33
C LEU A 81 -0.44 4.20 -4.67
N ASP A 82 0.15 5.07 -3.85
CA ASP A 82 0.08 6.51 -3.97
C ASP A 82 0.90 7.00 -5.17
N SER A 83 0.24 7.70 -6.10
CA SER A 83 0.88 8.22 -7.31
C SER A 83 1.99 9.24 -7.04
N LYS A 84 2.08 9.83 -5.84
CA LYS A 84 3.18 10.73 -5.50
C LYS A 84 4.56 10.07 -5.62
N TRP A 85 4.63 8.75 -5.42
CA TRP A 85 5.87 7.99 -5.55
C TRP A 85 6.33 7.84 -7.00
N ASP A 86 5.42 7.99 -7.96
CA ASP A 86 5.79 8.02 -9.39
C ASP A 86 6.59 9.30 -9.73
N SER A 87 6.40 10.37 -8.95
CA SER A 87 7.13 11.64 -9.08
C SER A 87 8.32 11.80 -8.14
N TYR A 88 8.57 10.82 -7.27
CA TYR A 88 9.69 10.85 -6.34
C TYR A 88 11.02 10.92 -7.11
N SER A 89 11.87 11.88 -6.76
CA SER A 89 13.08 12.20 -7.52
C SER A 89 14.38 11.98 -6.75
N GLY A 90 14.29 11.33 -5.58
CA GLY A 90 15.44 11.04 -4.73
C GLY A 90 15.70 12.07 -3.65
N GLU A 91 14.73 12.95 -3.37
CA GLU A 91 14.80 13.90 -2.26
C GLU A 91 14.58 13.20 -0.90
N TRP A 92 15.41 13.52 0.09
CA TRP A 92 15.32 12.96 1.44
C TRP A 92 15.33 14.04 2.50
N GLU A 93 14.61 13.82 3.59
CA GLU A 93 14.79 14.55 4.84
C GLU A 93 15.56 13.74 5.86
N CYS A 94 16.62 14.33 6.39
CA CYS A 94 17.56 13.72 7.31
C CYS A 94 17.38 14.27 8.72
N ILE A 95 17.34 13.35 9.67
CA ILE A 95 17.24 13.64 11.11
C ILE A 95 18.51 13.11 11.76
N VAL A 96 19.31 14.03 12.29
CA VAL A 96 20.57 13.71 12.97
C VAL A 96 20.50 14.18 14.40
N PHE A 97 20.59 13.25 15.34
CA PHE A 97 20.72 13.55 16.76
C PHE A 97 22.17 13.97 17.03
N GLN A 98 22.35 15.12 17.68
CA GLN A 98 23.68 15.63 18.05
C GLN A 98 24.40 14.71 19.04
N GLU A 99 23.62 14.05 19.91
CA GLU A 99 24.08 13.00 20.80
C GLU A 99 23.20 11.77 20.63
N ALA A 100 23.82 10.59 20.49
CA ALA A 100 23.08 9.35 20.27
C ALA A 100 22.20 9.03 21.49
N PRO A 101 20.85 9.04 21.37
CA PRO A 101 19.98 8.82 22.51
C PRO A 101 20.21 7.41 23.05
N SER A 102 20.52 7.32 24.34
CA SER A 102 20.77 6.07 25.05
C SER A 102 19.78 5.87 26.18
N SER A 103 19.09 4.73 26.15
CA SER A 103 18.07 4.34 27.14
C SER A 103 16.86 5.28 27.28
N ASP A 104 16.76 6.32 26.45
CA ASP A 104 15.67 7.31 26.48
C ASP A 104 14.31 6.68 26.06
N PRO A 105 13.30 6.64 26.94
CA PRO A 105 11.95 6.19 26.61
C PRO A 105 11.25 7.05 25.56
N GLN A 106 11.51 8.36 25.55
CA GLN A 106 10.96 9.29 24.56
C GLN A 106 11.48 8.94 23.16
N PHE A 107 12.74 8.50 23.07
CA PHE A 107 13.34 8.14 21.80
C PHE A 107 12.73 6.86 21.23
N ARG A 108 12.35 5.91 22.09
CA ARG A 108 11.62 4.71 21.65
C ARG A 108 10.29 5.06 21.01
N TYR A 109 9.57 6.04 21.57
CA TYR A 109 8.34 6.53 20.97
C TYR A 109 8.60 7.22 19.63
N LEU A 110 9.53 8.17 19.57
CA LEU A 110 9.88 8.86 18.32
C LEU A 110 10.35 7.88 17.23
N ARG A 111 11.17 6.88 17.59
CA ARG A 111 11.59 5.81 16.68
C ARG A 111 10.40 5.05 16.10
N SER A 112 9.38 4.76 16.91
CA SER A 112 8.17 4.08 16.39
C SER A 112 7.43 4.93 15.35
N GLN A 113 7.39 6.25 15.53
CA GLN A 113 6.80 7.17 14.55
C GLN A 113 7.66 7.27 13.28
N LEU A 114 8.99 7.31 13.42
CA LEU A 114 9.91 7.28 12.28
C LEU A 114 9.75 6.02 11.44
N VAL A 115 9.62 4.84 12.07
CA VAL A 115 9.37 3.60 11.35
C VAL A 115 8.00 3.63 10.67
N ALA A 116 6.99 4.22 11.30
CA ALA A 116 5.66 4.38 10.71
C ALA A 116 5.66 5.30 9.47
N GLU A 117 6.59 6.26 9.39
CA GLU A 117 6.83 7.09 8.19
C GLU A 117 7.90 6.51 7.27
N HIS A 118 8.20 5.22 7.39
CA HIS A 118 9.15 4.51 6.53
C HIS A 118 10.56 5.12 6.54
N ALA A 119 10.99 5.69 7.66
CA ALA A 119 12.35 6.20 7.82
C ALA A 119 13.39 5.07 7.79
N ILE A 120 14.46 5.27 7.04
CA ILE A 120 15.65 4.43 7.09
C ILE A 120 16.49 4.85 8.28
N GLN A 121 16.89 3.89 9.10
CA GLN A 121 17.94 4.10 10.09
C GLN A 121 19.32 3.82 9.45
N LEU A 122 20.15 4.86 9.30
CA LEU A 122 21.52 4.68 8.79
C LEU A 122 22.49 4.28 9.89
N SER A 123 22.32 4.87 11.06
CA SER A 123 23.11 4.58 12.25
C SER A 123 22.28 4.92 13.49
N ARG A 124 22.87 4.78 14.68
CA ARG A 124 22.19 5.19 15.90
C ARG A 124 22.03 6.71 15.92
N GLY A 125 20.79 7.19 15.90
CA GLY A 125 20.50 8.63 15.91
C GLY A 125 20.64 9.30 14.54
N VAL A 126 20.70 8.54 13.43
CA VAL A 126 20.63 9.10 12.08
C VAL A 126 19.54 8.39 11.30
N TYR A 127 18.55 9.16 10.86
CA TYR A 127 17.40 8.69 10.12
C TYR A 127 17.22 9.49 8.83
N CYS A 128 16.75 8.82 7.78
CA CYS A 128 16.41 9.43 6.50
C CYS A 128 14.99 9.05 6.14
N VAL A 129 14.14 10.04 5.89
CA VAL A 129 12.77 9.88 5.43
C VAL A 129 12.75 10.22 3.93
N PRO A 130 12.21 9.34 3.08
CA PRO A 130 12.03 9.66 1.67
C PRO A 130 10.97 10.77 1.51
N GLY A 131 11.29 11.81 0.75
CA GLY A 131 10.42 12.97 0.60
C GLY A 131 10.52 13.94 1.77
N SER A 132 9.41 14.63 2.04
CA SER A 132 9.27 15.56 3.17
C SER A 132 8.74 14.85 4.42
N LEU A 133 9.25 15.24 5.58
CA LEU A 133 8.73 14.79 6.86
C LEU A 133 7.30 15.28 7.05
N SER A 134 6.44 14.44 7.64
CA SER A 134 5.10 14.91 7.98
C SER A 134 5.17 16.08 8.98
N GLN A 135 4.16 16.95 8.92
CA GLN A 135 4.05 18.05 9.87
C GLN A 135 3.96 17.53 11.33
N GLU A 136 3.32 16.38 11.53
CA GLU A 136 3.17 15.76 12.84
C GLU A 136 4.53 15.33 13.41
N LEU A 137 5.33 14.63 12.61
CA LEU A 137 6.65 14.17 13.02
C LEU A 137 7.66 15.31 13.15
N TYR A 138 7.56 16.34 12.31
CA TYR A 138 8.30 17.59 12.48
C TYR A 138 8.02 18.24 13.85
N LEU A 139 6.74 18.42 14.17
CA LEU A 139 6.33 19.01 15.45
C LEU A 139 6.74 18.12 16.64
N LEU A 140 6.70 16.80 16.46
CA LEU A 140 7.13 15.84 17.46
C LEU A 140 8.62 15.97 17.77
N CYS A 141 9.47 15.98 16.73
CA CYS A 141 10.91 16.22 16.86
C CYS A 141 11.20 17.53 17.58
N LYS A 142 10.55 18.63 17.15
CA LYS A 142 10.72 19.96 17.76
C LYS A 142 10.32 20.00 19.22
N LYS A 143 9.25 19.29 19.60
CA LYS A 143 8.73 19.25 20.98
C LYS A 143 9.59 18.39 21.91
N MET A 144 10.02 17.22 21.45
CA MET A 144 10.70 16.23 22.29
C MET A 144 12.20 16.48 22.42
N TYR A 145 12.84 16.99 21.35
CA TYR A 145 14.29 17.17 21.29
C TYR A 145 14.66 18.58 20.83
N PRO A 146 14.24 19.63 21.55
CA PRO A 146 14.61 20.99 21.21
C PRO A 146 16.13 21.12 21.24
N HIS A 147 16.71 21.60 20.14
CA HIS A 147 18.16 21.81 19.97
C HIS A 147 19.05 20.56 19.93
N SER A 148 18.52 19.36 20.13
CA SER A 148 19.30 18.10 20.11
C SER A 148 19.26 17.38 18.77
N ILE A 149 18.48 17.87 17.81
CA ILE A 149 18.32 17.30 16.46
C ILE A 149 18.68 18.37 15.42
N ALA A 150 19.45 17.97 14.41
CA ALA A 150 19.55 18.68 13.14
C ALA A 150 18.61 18.02 12.13
N LEU A 151 17.73 18.83 11.53
CA LEU A 151 16.84 18.44 10.43
C LEU A 151 17.27 19.19 9.17
N PHE A 152 17.51 18.48 8.09
CA PHE A 152 17.91 19.06 6.80
C PHE A 152 17.50 18.16 5.64
N SER A 153 17.27 18.76 4.48
CA SER A 153 16.97 18.04 3.25
C SER A 153 18.25 17.77 2.45
N ILE A 154 18.29 16.64 1.75
CA ILE A 154 19.33 16.31 0.77
C ILE A 154 18.69 15.86 -0.53
N ASP A 155 19.24 16.33 -1.65
CA ASP A 155 18.77 15.93 -2.99
C ASP A 155 19.56 14.74 -3.56
N ALA A 156 20.75 14.47 -3.00
CA ALA A 156 21.63 13.40 -3.48
C ALA A 156 22.60 12.90 -2.42
N TRP A 157 22.85 11.59 -2.45
CA TRP A 157 23.81 10.91 -1.58
C TRP A 157 25.19 10.89 -2.25
N LYS A 158 26.23 11.37 -1.53
CA LYS A 158 27.59 11.51 -2.09
C LYS A 158 28.51 10.31 -1.88
N PHE A 159 28.30 9.50 -0.83
CA PHE A 159 29.22 8.40 -0.46
C PHE A 159 28.47 7.25 0.19
N GLY A 160 28.86 6.00 -0.14
CA GLY A 160 28.18 4.79 0.29
C GLY A 160 26.89 4.58 -0.49
N PHE A 161 26.87 3.57 -1.37
CA PHE A 161 25.80 3.29 -2.33
C PHE A 161 24.39 3.41 -1.69
N GLU A 162 23.74 4.57 -1.86
CA GLU A 162 22.35 4.82 -1.44
C GLU A 162 21.49 3.64 -1.85
N ARG A 163 21.57 3.29 -3.14
CA ARG A 163 20.90 2.14 -3.73
C ARG A 163 21.10 0.86 -2.93
N SER A 164 22.32 0.49 -2.55
CA SER A 164 22.53 -0.77 -1.81
C SER A 164 22.05 -0.69 -0.37
N THR A 165 22.17 0.49 0.26
CA THR A 165 21.67 0.74 1.62
C THR A 165 20.16 0.65 1.64
N VAL A 166 19.49 1.34 0.73
CA VAL A 166 18.02 1.42 0.65
C VAL A 166 17.43 0.07 0.23
N ILE A 167 17.98 -0.57 -0.82
CA ILE A 167 17.53 -1.90 -1.26
C ILE A 167 17.64 -2.93 -0.13
N ARG A 168 18.73 -2.90 0.65
CA ARG A 168 18.91 -3.85 1.76
C ARG A 168 18.00 -3.55 2.95
N ASN A 169 17.81 -2.29 3.31
CA ASN A 169 17.00 -1.94 4.49
C ASN A 169 15.51 -2.22 4.28
N PHE A 170 15.02 -2.15 3.04
CA PHE A 170 13.61 -2.39 2.71
C PHE A 170 13.37 -3.66 1.89
N SER A 171 14.39 -4.48 1.69
CA SER A 171 14.30 -5.70 0.85
C SER A 171 13.66 -5.44 -0.53
N LEU A 172 13.96 -4.29 -1.16
CA LEU A 172 13.25 -3.83 -2.37
C LEU A 172 13.38 -4.83 -3.54
N SER A 173 14.47 -5.59 -3.59
CA SER A 173 14.66 -6.64 -4.59
C SER A 173 13.66 -7.79 -4.43
N ASP A 174 13.35 -8.15 -3.19
CA ASP A 174 12.42 -9.23 -2.87
C ASP A 174 10.99 -8.76 -3.17
N LEU A 175 10.66 -7.51 -2.84
CA LEU A 175 9.37 -6.89 -3.19
C LEU A 175 9.15 -6.85 -4.71
N ALA A 176 10.13 -6.40 -5.49
CA ALA A 176 10.05 -6.37 -6.95
C ALA A 176 9.84 -7.78 -7.56
N THR A 177 10.51 -8.78 -6.97
CA THR A 177 10.37 -10.19 -7.36
C THR A 177 8.98 -10.73 -6.99
N ALA A 178 8.48 -10.39 -5.80
CA ALA A 178 7.15 -10.77 -5.33
C ALA A 178 6.06 -10.23 -6.26
N TYR A 179 6.11 -8.95 -6.63
CA TYR A 179 5.15 -8.37 -7.57
C TYR A 179 5.19 -9.02 -8.94
N SER A 180 6.38 -9.33 -9.45
CA SER A 180 6.54 -10.01 -10.74
C SER A 180 5.94 -11.42 -10.72
N SER A 181 6.16 -12.17 -9.65
CA SER A 181 5.60 -13.50 -9.42
C SER A 181 4.07 -13.45 -9.34
N ILE A 182 3.53 -12.56 -8.52
CA ILE A 182 2.07 -12.36 -8.37
C ILE A 182 1.43 -11.95 -9.69
N SER A 183 2.00 -10.97 -10.40
CA SER A 183 1.51 -10.55 -11.71
C SER A 183 1.45 -11.70 -12.71
N THR A 184 2.49 -12.53 -12.74
CA THR A 184 2.55 -13.69 -13.65
C THR A 184 1.43 -14.68 -13.33
N GLU A 185 1.23 -14.98 -12.05
CA GLU A 185 0.18 -15.88 -11.59
C GLU A 185 -1.23 -15.35 -11.92
N VAL A 186 -1.50 -14.07 -11.67
CA VAL A 186 -2.79 -13.43 -12.01
C VAL A 186 -3.00 -13.40 -13.52
N SER A 187 -1.96 -13.13 -14.31
CA SER A 187 -2.05 -13.12 -15.78
C SER A 187 -2.37 -14.51 -16.34
N GLN A 188 -1.82 -15.58 -15.74
CA GLN A 188 -2.15 -16.95 -16.11
C GLN A 188 -3.61 -17.30 -15.78
N LEU A 189 -4.11 -16.88 -14.62
CA LEU A 189 -5.53 -17.06 -14.25
C LEU A 189 -6.47 -16.31 -15.20
N LEU A 190 -6.09 -15.09 -15.58
CA LEU A 190 -6.82 -14.27 -16.55
C LEU A 190 -6.86 -14.91 -17.94
N ALA A 191 -5.74 -15.48 -18.41
CA ALA A 191 -5.68 -16.15 -19.70
C ALA A 191 -6.62 -17.38 -19.74
N GLN A 192 -6.65 -18.17 -18.67
CA GLN A 192 -7.56 -19.32 -18.55
C GLN A 192 -9.03 -18.91 -18.53
N PHE A 193 -9.36 -17.74 -17.96
CA PHE A 193 -10.72 -17.21 -17.97
C PHE A 193 -11.17 -16.78 -19.38
N ALA A 194 -10.26 -16.17 -20.16
CA ALA A 194 -10.57 -15.68 -21.50
C ALA A 194 -10.96 -16.80 -22.48
N GLU A 195 -10.62 -18.06 -22.19
CA GLU A 195 -10.96 -19.24 -22.98
C GLU A 195 -12.43 -19.69 -22.83
N GLY A 196 -13.25 -18.98 -22.04
CA GLY A 196 -14.72 -19.04 -22.10
C GLY A 196 -15.39 -19.76 -20.94
N ASP A 197 -14.64 -20.51 -20.14
CA ASP A 197 -15.14 -21.17 -18.94
C ASP A 197 -15.00 -20.27 -17.70
N GLY A 198 -16.03 -20.26 -16.85
CA GLY A 198 -15.96 -19.52 -15.60
C GLY A 198 -14.87 -20.12 -14.71
N LEU A 199 -14.33 -19.34 -13.78
CA LEU A 199 -13.28 -19.86 -12.92
C LEU A 199 -13.82 -20.94 -11.97
N THR A 200 -13.13 -22.08 -11.96
CA THR A 200 -13.35 -23.18 -11.01
C THR A 200 -13.09 -22.71 -9.58
N ASP A 201 -13.64 -23.43 -8.60
CA ASP A 201 -13.41 -23.11 -7.18
C ASP A 201 -11.93 -23.15 -6.80
N GLN A 202 -11.16 -24.04 -7.45
CA GLN A 202 -9.71 -24.09 -7.28
C GLN A 202 -9.04 -22.81 -7.81
N GLN A 203 -9.42 -22.33 -9.00
CA GLN A 203 -8.87 -21.09 -9.55
C GLN A 203 -9.26 -19.87 -8.71
N LYS A 204 -10.49 -19.81 -8.20
CA LYS A 204 -10.92 -18.76 -7.25
C LYS A 204 -10.06 -18.76 -6.00
N LYS A 205 -9.75 -19.94 -5.44
CA LYS A 205 -8.88 -20.08 -4.26
C LYS A 205 -7.45 -19.61 -4.55
N VAL A 206 -6.89 -19.97 -5.71
CA VAL A 206 -5.55 -19.51 -6.13
C VAL A 206 -5.56 -17.98 -6.25
N PHE A 207 -6.57 -17.43 -6.91
CA PHE A 207 -6.74 -15.98 -7.06
C PHE A 207 -6.78 -15.24 -5.71
N ILE A 208 -7.60 -15.72 -4.76
CA ILE A 208 -7.68 -15.11 -3.41
C ILE A 208 -6.35 -15.22 -2.67
N THR A 209 -5.64 -16.34 -2.83
CA THR A 209 -4.32 -16.54 -2.22
C THR A 209 -3.27 -15.59 -2.83
N ALA A 210 -3.34 -15.34 -4.14
CA ALA A 210 -2.50 -14.34 -4.80
C ALA A 210 -2.84 -12.92 -4.32
N TYR A 211 -4.12 -12.60 -4.16
CA TYR A 211 -4.56 -11.29 -3.66
C TYR A 211 -4.14 -11.05 -2.20
N ASP A 212 -4.23 -12.09 -1.37
CA ASP A 212 -3.76 -12.03 0.01
C ASP A 212 -2.25 -11.79 0.07
N ARG A 213 -1.45 -12.52 -0.72
CA ARG A 213 -0.01 -12.26 -0.84
C ARG A 213 0.29 -10.85 -1.34
N PHE A 214 -0.45 -10.35 -2.32
CA PHE A 214 -0.28 -8.99 -2.83
C PHE A 214 -0.50 -7.93 -1.75
N ARG A 215 -1.58 -8.04 -0.98
CA ARG A 215 -1.83 -7.16 0.17
C ARG A 215 -0.71 -7.24 1.19
N ASP A 216 -0.24 -8.44 1.50
CA ASP A 216 0.78 -8.63 2.52
C ASP A 216 2.14 -8.06 2.04
N THR A 217 2.49 -8.23 0.76
CA THR A 217 3.65 -7.55 0.13
C THR A 217 3.51 -6.03 0.17
N LEU A 218 2.32 -5.48 -0.05
CA LEU A 218 2.07 -4.03 0.04
C LEU A 218 2.28 -3.47 1.45
N GLN A 219 2.09 -4.26 2.52
CA GLN A 219 2.35 -3.80 3.89
C GLN A 219 3.84 -3.55 4.15
N GLU A 220 4.70 -4.19 3.39
CA GLU A 220 6.16 -4.08 3.51
C GLU A 220 6.73 -3.02 2.55
N ASP A 221 6.00 -2.66 1.50
CA ASP A 221 6.44 -1.70 0.48
C ASP A 221 6.18 -0.25 0.89
N ASN A 222 7.27 0.51 0.99
CA ASN A 222 7.27 1.94 1.31
C ASN A 222 7.12 2.87 0.08
N GLY A 223 6.89 2.31 -1.10
CA GLY A 223 6.71 3.06 -2.36
C GLY A 223 7.99 3.28 -3.16
N LEU A 224 9.16 2.91 -2.63
CA LEU A 224 10.44 3.13 -3.31
C LEU A 224 10.76 2.10 -4.40
N VAL A 225 10.00 1.00 -4.49
CA VAL A 225 10.23 -0.04 -5.52
C VAL A 225 10.21 0.57 -6.93
N ALA A 226 9.24 1.44 -7.22
CA ALA A 226 9.10 2.07 -8.54
C ALA A 226 10.33 2.92 -8.92
N TYR A 227 10.92 3.62 -7.94
CA TYR A 227 12.11 4.45 -8.16
C TYR A 227 13.38 3.61 -8.39
N TYR A 228 13.63 2.59 -7.57
CA TYR A 228 14.86 1.80 -7.71
C TYR A 228 14.77 0.71 -8.78
N TYR A 229 13.56 0.22 -9.09
CA TYR A 229 13.32 -0.80 -10.11
C TYR A 229 12.27 -0.31 -11.12
N PRO A 230 12.56 0.73 -11.93
CA PRO A 230 11.58 1.36 -12.82
C PRO A 230 11.06 0.41 -13.92
N ASN A 231 11.82 -0.63 -14.24
CA ASN A 231 11.42 -1.66 -15.20
C ASN A 231 10.63 -2.82 -14.57
N ALA A 232 10.54 -2.89 -13.23
CA ALA A 232 9.73 -3.90 -12.56
C ALA A 232 8.25 -3.54 -12.66
N ILE A 233 7.38 -4.53 -12.45
CA ILE A 233 5.95 -4.27 -12.38
C ILE A 233 5.61 -3.56 -11.07
N SER A 234 4.95 -2.40 -11.17
CA SER A 234 4.50 -1.61 -10.03
C SER A 234 3.31 -2.25 -9.31
N ALA A 235 3.17 -2.01 -8.01
CA ALA A 235 2.00 -2.43 -7.23
C ALA A 235 0.67 -1.99 -7.86
N ARG A 236 0.57 -0.75 -8.37
CA ARG A 236 -0.63 -0.23 -9.04
C ARG A 236 -1.02 -1.05 -10.27
N LYS A 237 -0.05 -1.49 -11.07
CA LYS A 237 -0.27 -2.41 -12.21
C LYS A 237 -0.76 -3.78 -11.75
N VAL A 238 -0.16 -4.36 -10.70
CA VAL A 238 -0.63 -5.63 -10.14
C VAL A 238 -2.07 -5.53 -9.64
N LEU A 239 -2.41 -4.46 -8.92
CA LEU A 239 -3.77 -4.20 -8.47
C LEU A 239 -4.75 -4.05 -9.65
N SER A 240 -4.34 -3.37 -10.72
CA SER A 240 -5.16 -3.25 -11.94
C SER A 240 -5.45 -4.60 -12.59
N GLN A 241 -4.51 -5.55 -12.55
CA GLN A 241 -4.73 -6.92 -13.04
C GLN A 241 -5.76 -7.64 -12.18
N PHE A 242 -5.68 -7.52 -10.85
CA PHE A 242 -6.68 -8.07 -9.93
C PHE A 242 -8.07 -7.49 -10.17
N GLN A 243 -8.19 -6.18 -10.36
CA GLN A 243 -9.46 -5.52 -10.65
C GLN A 243 -10.04 -5.95 -11.99
N SER A 244 -9.18 -6.03 -13.02
CA SER A 244 -9.57 -6.52 -14.34
C SER A 244 -10.09 -7.96 -14.25
N ALA A 245 -9.39 -8.82 -13.52
CA ALA A 245 -9.84 -10.17 -13.25
C ALA A 245 -11.19 -10.18 -12.56
N PHE A 246 -11.35 -9.42 -11.47
CA PHE A 246 -12.61 -9.28 -10.72
C PHE A 246 -13.78 -8.86 -11.58
N SER A 247 -13.57 -7.91 -12.49
CA SER A 247 -14.62 -7.49 -13.42
C SER A 247 -15.07 -8.65 -14.32
N GLY A 248 -14.14 -9.53 -14.72
CA GLY A 248 -14.44 -10.77 -15.43
C GLY A 248 -15.18 -11.80 -14.58
N PHE A 249 -14.84 -11.95 -13.29
CA PHE A 249 -15.51 -12.86 -12.36
C PHE A 249 -17.02 -12.57 -12.20
N LEU A 250 -17.45 -11.31 -12.36
CA LEU A 250 -18.83 -10.85 -12.12
C LEU A 250 -19.78 -11.04 -13.32
N VAL A 251 -19.28 -11.39 -14.52
CA VAL A 251 -20.08 -11.41 -15.75
C VAL A 251 -20.69 -12.80 -16.05
N LYS A 252 -20.98 -13.63 -15.05
CA LYS A 252 -21.77 -14.88 -15.24
C LYS A 252 -22.87 -15.04 -14.22
#